data_AF-A0AAV0IGV5-F1
#
_entry.id   AF-A0AAV0IGV5-F1
#
_cell.length_a   1.000
_cell.length_b   1.000
_cell.length_c   1.000
_cell.angle_alpha   90.00
_cell.angle_beta   90.00
_cell.angle_gamma   90.00
#
_symmetry.space_group_name_H-M   'P 1'
#
loop_
_entity.id
_entity.type
_entity.pdbx_description
1 polymer ?
#
loop_
_entity_poly.entity_id
_entity_poly.type
_entity_poly.pdbx_seq_one_letter_code
_entity_poly.pdbx_strand_id
1 'polypeptide(L)'
;MKHYGLRRRRVSLTSVLAVVVLFTATGLLLLTLRSVDPPPSSPGGFLPDLDGRRVETRVSGDDSNSLMSSPAIKQLETGNVTGAQSKSCATVEEMGESFEDEPWKESLRVKRIIRQHFLINAYSNHSFTLNEVKHLWRQHGCVKNYGRHLVIRIDDFLKPAKTNVLCSNWRKWEQPIIWFQNTTDAMGSQFFLKNVYPEMRSAAYDLFGQPEQLQSRPNVFGELMAFLISPSAEVKEAVDVVLAGGPDPDISLHMRMLMNRPVRAVQAALNCVQKAMHNLQNKQRPRLVLVSDTPSFVKSLLPNISEFAEVLHFDYKKFQGTIPRDDKTVQKNLDFRVKDWGPAPRWVAFVDFFLAARAKHAVISGAHRRVGTTYAQLVASLAAANQLGENHTNPSFSFLSSFQSNLLTNGLRMQVGWGHVWNRFAGPLSCENQTHQCAFTPLSPPAWWDGLWQSPMSRDVRRLSMYGVSVSGLGTVDESALKSHCASKKTTVRTVMLI
;
A
#
# COMPACT_ATOMS: atom_id res chain seq x y z
N MET A 1 -8.86 29.53 48.40
CA MET A 1 -9.70 29.09 47.27
C MET A 1 -9.28 29.81 45.99
N LYS A 2 -8.60 29.14 45.06
CA LYS A 2 -8.54 29.53 43.64
C LYS A 2 -8.44 28.25 42.81
N HIS A 3 -9.56 27.86 42.19
CA HIS A 3 -9.62 26.78 41.20
C HIS A 3 -9.02 27.27 39.88
N TYR A 4 -8.05 26.53 39.33
CA TYR A 4 -7.67 26.64 37.91
C TYR A 4 -8.05 25.33 37.22
N GLY A 5 -9.05 25.42 36.33
CA GLY A 5 -9.52 24.31 35.53
C GLY A 5 -8.50 23.86 34.48
N LEU A 6 -8.21 22.56 34.44
CA LEU A 6 -7.43 21.94 33.37
C LEU A 6 -8.25 21.90 32.07
N ARG A 7 -7.85 22.71 31.10
CA ARG A 7 -8.39 22.65 29.73
C ARG A 7 -7.76 21.45 29.00
N ARG A 8 -8.51 20.34 28.89
CA ARG A 8 -8.18 19.16 28.06
C ARG A 8 -7.79 19.60 26.64
N ARG A 9 -6.53 19.47 26.24
CA ARG A 9 -6.10 19.64 24.84
C ARG A 9 -6.18 18.29 24.11
N ARG A 10 -7.17 18.18 23.21
CA ARG A 10 -7.29 17.10 22.23
C ARG A 10 -6.02 17.06 21.37
N VAL A 11 -5.57 15.87 20.94
CA VAL A 11 -4.56 15.83 19.87
C VAL A 11 -5.16 16.52 18.69
N SER A 12 -4.39 17.45 18.14
CA SER A 12 -4.80 18.06 16.90
C SER A 12 -4.59 17.02 15.83
N LEU A 13 -5.69 16.60 15.19
CA LEU A 13 -5.75 15.81 13.96
C LEU A 13 -4.65 16.19 12.94
N THR A 14 -4.27 17.46 13.01
CA THR A 14 -3.26 18.11 12.20
C THR A 14 -1.87 17.48 12.29
N SER A 15 -1.45 17.02 13.46
CA SER A 15 -0.14 16.38 13.61
C SER A 15 -0.10 15.01 12.95
N VAL A 16 -1.22 14.30 12.88
CA VAL A 16 -1.27 12.98 12.23
C VAL A 16 -1.40 13.12 10.72
N LEU A 17 -2.22 14.05 10.23
CA LEU A 17 -2.38 14.29 8.80
C LEU A 17 -1.11 14.76 8.11
N ALA A 18 -0.38 15.70 8.71
CA ALA A 18 0.90 16.16 8.17
C ALA A 18 1.89 15.00 8.01
N VAL A 19 1.84 14.03 8.94
CA VAL A 19 2.66 12.82 8.87
C VAL A 19 2.20 11.90 7.74
N VAL A 20 0.90 11.64 7.55
CA VAL A 20 0.45 10.76 6.46
C VAL A 20 0.66 11.39 5.07
N VAL A 21 0.45 12.70 4.93
CA VAL A 21 0.80 13.49 3.72
C VAL A 21 2.27 13.29 3.33
N LEU A 22 3.17 13.39 4.31
CA LEU A 22 4.60 13.23 4.07
C LEU A 22 4.93 11.80 3.59
N PHE A 23 4.28 10.78 4.15
CA PHE A 23 4.52 9.38 3.79
C PHE A 23 3.95 9.02 2.42
N THR A 24 2.82 9.61 2.04
CA THR A 24 2.25 9.42 0.70
C THR A 24 3.10 10.07 -0.38
N ALA A 25 3.49 11.33 -0.18
CA ALA A 25 4.40 12.04 -1.09
C ALA A 25 5.78 11.35 -1.18
N THR A 26 6.32 10.89 -0.04
CA THR A 26 7.61 10.19 0.02
C THR A 26 7.51 8.76 -0.51
N GLY A 27 6.38 8.08 -0.36
CA GLY A 27 6.10 6.77 -0.93
C GLY A 27 5.99 6.82 -2.46
N LEU A 28 5.29 7.83 -2.99
CA LEU A 28 5.30 8.17 -4.42
C LEU A 28 6.72 8.49 -4.92
N LEU A 29 7.52 9.21 -4.13
CA LEU A 29 8.92 9.50 -4.45
C LEU A 29 9.84 8.27 -4.34
N LEU A 30 9.57 7.30 -3.47
CA LEU A 30 10.44 6.13 -3.26
C LEU A 30 10.08 4.93 -4.14
N LEU A 31 8.84 4.84 -4.63
CA LEU A 31 8.51 4.09 -5.85
C LEU A 31 9.39 4.51 -7.03
N THR A 32 9.93 5.73 -6.97
CA THR A 32 10.80 6.26 -8.01
C THR A 32 12.29 6.08 -7.73
N LEU A 33 12.69 5.50 -6.58
CA LEU A 33 14.09 5.41 -6.15
C LEU A 33 14.53 4.05 -5.59
N ARG A 34 13.66 3.06 -5.33
CA ARG A 34 14.10 1.74 -4.80
C ARG A 34 14.12 0.62 -5.85
N SER A 35 15.34 0.20 -6.16
CA SER A 35 15.73 -1.14 -6.62
C SER A 35 15.35 -2.19 -5.58
N VAL A 36 14.77 -3.31 -6.01
CA VAL A 36 14.72 -4.54 -5.23
C VAL A 36 16.02 -5.29 -5.55
N ASP A 37 16.90 -5.44 -4.56
CA ASP A 37 18.15 -6.17 -4.74
C ASP A 37 17.87 -7.61 -5.22
N PRO A 38 18.63 -8.15 -6.20
CA PRO A 38 18.68 -9.59 -6.42
C PRO A 38 19.29 -10.28 -5.20
N PRO A 39 18.94 -11.55 -4.91
CA PRO A 39 19.59 -12.30 -3.84
C PRO A 39 21.10 -12.33 -4.09
N PRO A 40 21.93 -12.28 -3.03
CA PRO A 40 23.38 -12.31 -3.20
C PRO A 40 23.79 -13.61 -3.89
N SER A 41 24.35 -13.48 -5.09
CA SER A 41 25.10 -14.53 -5.76
C SER A 41 26.43 -14.69 -5.03
N SER A 42 26.56 -15.72 -4.20
CA SER A 42 27.86 -16.17 -3.71
C SER A 42 28.62 -16.85 -4.86
N PRO A 43 29.90 -16.51 -5.12
CA PRO A 43 30.74 -17.23 -6.07
C PRO A 43 31.49 -18.37 -5.38
N GLY A 44 31.40 -19.58 -5.96
CA GLY A 44 32.49 -20.57 -6.07
C GLY A 44 32.97 -21.31 -4.81
N GLY A 45 32.73 -22.63 -4.80
CA GLY A 45 33.45 -23.60 -3.95
C GLY A 45 32.94 -25.02 -4.16
N PHE A 46 33.58 -25.76 -5.07
CA PHE A 46 33.33 -27.18 -5.38
C PHE A 46 33.81 -28.12 -4.24
N LEU A 47 32.92 -29.05 -3.82
CA LEU A 47 33.04 -30.52 -3.55
C LEU A 47 34.23 -31.12 -2.72
N PRO A 48 34.12 -32.35 -2.11
CA PRO A 48 33.25 -33.46 -2.51
C PRO A 48 32.51 -34.26 -1.40
N ASP A 49 31.43 -34.90 -1.86
CA ASP A 49 30.96 -36.27 -1.62
C ASP A 49 31.65 -37.11 -0.53
N LEU A 50 30.90 -37.50 0.50
CA LEU A 50 31.15 -38.70 1.32
C LEU A 50 29.82 -39.25 1.87
N ASP A 51 29.35 -40.28 1.17
CA ASP A 51 28.98 -41.61 1.68
C ASP A 51 27.81 -41.77 2.66
N GLY A 52 26.99 -42.77 2.33
CA GLY A 52 25.75 -43.10 2.99
C GLY A 52 25.91 -43.66 4.39
N ARG A 53 24.98 -43.27 5.28
CA ARG A 53 24.50 -44.20 6.30
C ARG A 53 23.09 -43.85 6.77
N ARG A 54 22.18 -44.78 6.44
CA ARG A 54 20.90 -45.03 7.10
C ARG A 54 21.13 -45.08 8.62
N VAL A 55 20.48 -44.18 9.36
CA VAL A 55 20.23 -44.35 10.79
C VAL A 55 18.73 -44.20 11.01
N GLU A 56 18.10 -45.35 11.18
CA GLU A 56 16.79 -45.46 11.82
C GLU A 56 16.92 -44.98 13.27
N THR A 57 16.00 -44.13 13.72
CA THR A 57 15.68 -44.02 15.14
C THR A 57 14.17 -43.99 15.28
N ARG A 58 13.63 -45.17 15.60
CA ARG A 58 12.33 -45.33 16.24
C ARG A 58 12.48 -44.88 17.69
N VAL A 59 11.66 -43.94 18.15
CA VAL A 59 11.20 -43.90 19.54
C VAL A 59 9.70 -43.65 19.53
N SER A 60 9.03 -44.57 20.22
CA SER A 60 7.60 -44.73 20.42
C SER A 60 6.91 -43.51 21.04
N GLY A 61 5.61 -43.43 20.80
CA GLY A 61 4.75 -42.37 21.28
C GLY A 61 4.38 -42.48 22.76
N ASP A 62 3.81 -41.40 23.26
CA ASP A 62 2.59 -41.48 24.04
C ASP A 62 1.79 -40.19 23.89
N ASP A 63 0.46 -40.35 23.91
CA ASP A 63 -0.56 -39.36 23.63
C ASP A 63 -0.64 -38.25 24.70
N SER A 64 -1.00 -37.03 24.26
CA SER A 64 -1.89 -36.15 25.02
C SER A 64 -2.41 -35.02 24.13
N ASN A 65 -3.65 -35.19 23.70
CA ASN A 65 -4.54 -34.14 23.19
C ASN A 65 -4.56 -32.92 24.12
N SER A 66 -4.34 -31.74 23.54
CA SER A 66 -4.72 -30.47 24.16
C SER A 66 -5.16 -29.51 23.05
N LEU A 67 -6.41 -29.66 22.63
CA LEU A 67 -7.17 -28.62 21.96
C LEU A 67 -7.24 -27.42 22.91
N MET A 68 -6.56 -26.33 22.57
CA MET A 68 -6.97 -25.00 23.03
C MET A 68 -7.82 -24.35 21.94
N SER A 69 -9.10 -24.72 21.94
CA SER A 69 -10.16 -23.99 21.24
C SER A 69 -10.23 -22.58 21.81
N SER A 70 -9.68 -21.61 21.08
CA SER A 70 -9.70 -20.21 21.49
C SER A 70 -11.09 -19.59 21.24
N PRO A 71 -11.62 -18.71 22.13
CA PRO A 71 -13.01 -18.24 22.07
C PRO A 71 -13.36 -17.36 20.86
N ALA A 72 -12.37 -16.93 20.08
CA ALA A 72 -12.53 -15.96 18.99
C ALA A 72 -13.18 -16.54 17.72
N ILE A 73 -13.26 -17.86 17.56
CA ILE A 73 -13.92 -18.49 16.39
C ILE A 73 -15.45 -18.40 16.49
N LYS A 74 -16.03 -18.27 17.69
CA LYS A 74 -17.49 -18.21 17.87
C LYS A 74 -18.14 -16.92 17.40
N GLN A 75 -17.39 -15.84 17.17
CA GLN A 75 -17.98 -14.58 16.67
C GLN A 75 -18.14 -14.53 15.14
N LEU A 76 -17.66 -15.54 14.40
CA LEU A 76 -18.05 -15.72 12.99
C LEU A 76 -19.32 -16.59 12.82
N GLU A 77 -19.86 -17.16 13.91
CA GLU A 77 -21.00 -18.10 13.88
C GLU A 77 -22.32 -17.51 14.40
N THR A 78 -22.43 -16.19 14.58
CA THR A 78 -23.69 -15.55 15.06
C THR A 78 -24.49 -14.84 13.97
N GLY A 79 -24.25 -15.17 12.70
CA GLY A 79 -25.23 -14.98 11.63
C GLY A 79 -25.93 -16.32 11.38
N ASN A 80 -27.26 -16.37 11.55
CA ASN A 80 -28.08 -17.53 11.20
C ASN A 80 -27.81 -18.00 9.75
N VAL A 81 -26.94 -18.99 9.58
CA VAL A 81 -26.80 -19.74 8.33
C VAL A 81 -27.15 -21.19 8.65
N THR A 82 -28.40 -21.54 8.42
CA THR A 82 -28.86 -22.92 8.40
C THR A 82 -28.10 -23.68 7.29
N GLY A 83 -27.23 -24.62 7.67
CA GLY A 83 -26.87 -25.77 6.82
C GLY A 83 -25.66 -25.64 5.89
N ALA A 84 -24.57 -24.98 6.28
CA ALA A 84 -23.30 -25.08 5.53
C ALA A 84 -22.32 -26.00 6.28
N GLN A 85 -21.98 -27.15 5.67
CA GLN A 85 -20.81 -27.94 6.07
C GLN A 85 -19.58 -27.03 6.13
N SER A 86 -18.79 -27.06 7.22
CA SER A 86 -17.58 -26.25 7.29
C SER A 86 -16.60 -26.71 6.21
N LYS A 87 -16.44 -25.95 5.14
CA LYS A 87 -15.45 -26.23 4.09
C LYS A 87 -14.06 -26.21 4.73
N SER A 88 -13.21 -27.18 4.36
CA SER A 88 -11.83 -27.29 4.86
C SER A 88 -10.86 -26.31 4.19
N CYS A 89 -11.27 -25.69 3.08
CA CYS A 89 -10.48 -24.75 2.30
C CYS A 89 -11.36 -23.60 1.78
N ALA A 90 -10.73 -22.52 1.33
CA ALA A 90 -11.36 -21.36 0.70
C ALA A 90 -10.60 -20.92 -0.57
N THR A 91 -11.35 -20.34 -1.50
CA THR A 91 -10.84 -19.68 -2.70
C THR A 91 -10.49 -18.21 -2.42
N VAL A 92 -9.67 -17.57 -3.26
CA VAL A 92 -9.40 -16.12 -3.06
C VAL A 92 -10.62 -15.27 -3.38
N GLU A 93 -11.56 -15.76 -4.20
CA GLU A 93 -12.83 -15.08 -4.46
C GLU A 93 -13.70 -15.04 -3.20
N GLU A 94 -13.94 -16.20 -2.56
CA GLU A 94 -14.71 -16.29 -1.29
C GLU A 94 -14.08 -15.39 -0.20
N MET A 95 -12.76 -15.39 -0.10
CA MET A 95 -12.06 -14.54 0.88
C MET A 95 -12.10 -13.05 0.51
N GLY A 96 -12.19 -12.76 -0.79
CA GLY A 96 -12.29 -11.42 -1.33
C GLY A 96 -13.62 -10.76 -1.03
N GLU A 97 -14.70 -11.51 -0.82
CA GLU A 97 -16.04 -10.97 -0.51
C GLU A 97 -16.02 -10.02 0.70
N SER A 98 -15.12 -10.23 1.66
CA SER A 98 -14.92 -9.32 2.80
C SER A 98 -14.45 -7.91 2.39
N PHE A 99 -13.91 -7.75 1.17
CA PHE A 99 -13.43 -6.49 0.59
C PHE A 99 -14.35 -5.91 -0.49
N GLU A 100 -15.52 -6.52 -0.73
CA GLU A 100 -16.48 -6.06 -1.74
C GLU A 100 -17.02 -4.67 -1.40
N ASP A 101 -17.46 -4.49 -0.15
CA ASP A 101 -17.98 -3.22 0.33
C ASP A 101 -16.84 -2.28 0.72
N GLU A 102 -16.64 -1.22 -0.07
CA GLU A 102 -15.76 -0.14 0.33
C GLU A 102 -16.42 0.64 1.49
N PRO A 103 -15.72 0.87 2.62
CA PRO A 103 -16.26 1.62 3.76
C PRO A 103 -16.23 3.13 3.46
N TRP A 104 -17.02 3.55 2.47
CA TRP A 104 -17.06 4.91 1.93
C TRP A 104 -17.34 5.97 3.00
N LYS A 105 -18.09 5.63 4.05
CA LYS A 105 -18.32 6.52 5.20
C LYS A 105 -17.02 6.86 5.93
N GLU A 106 -16.13 5.88 6.08
CA GLU A 106 -14.81 6.08 6.68
C GLU A 106 -13.90 6.86 5.73
N SER A 107 -13.94 6.57 4.42
CA SER A 107 -13.23 7.36 3.41
C SER A 107 -13.67 8.83 3.43
N LEU A 108 -14.98 9.12 3.50
CA LEU A 108 -15.52 10.48 3.63
C LEU A 108 -15.08 11.15 4.92
N ARG A 109 -15.08 10.40 6.04
CA ARG A 109 -14.56 10.91 7.31
C ARG A 109 -13.12 11.35 7.14
N VAL A 110 -12.25 10.50 6.57
CA VAL A 110 -10.85 10.86 6.30
C VAL A 110 -10.71 12.03 5.33
N LYS A 111 -11.52 12.11 4.28
CA LYS A 111 -11.54 13.25 3.35
C LYS A 111 -11.80 14.57 4.08
N ARG A 112 -12.80 14.60 4.98
CA ARG A 112 -13.13 15.78 5.80
C ARG A 112 -12.00 16.14 6.76
N ILE A 113 -11.42 15.13 7.41
CA ILE A 113 -10.25 15.23 8.29
C ILE A 113 -9.08 15.90 7.54
N ILE A 114 -8.73 15.43 6.33
CA ILE A 114 -7.70 16.01 5.46
C ILE A 114 -8.02 17.45 5.10
N ARG A 115 -9.22 17.71 4.57
CA ARG A 115 -9.64 19.08 4.17
C ARG A 115 -9.57 20.06 5.33
N GLN A 116 -10.14 19.71 6.49
CA GLN A 116 -10.13 20.56 7.68
C GLN A 116 -8.72 20.88 8.14
N HIS A 117 -7.81 19.90 8.13
CA HIS A 117 -6.42 20.16 8.47
C HIS A 117 -5.79 21.20 7.58
N PHE A 118 -5.94 21.07 6.26
CA PHE A 118 -5.29 22.01 5.35
C PHE A 118 -5.94 23.40 5.37
N LEU A 119 -7.25 23.48 5.61
CA LEU A 119 -7.97 24.75 5.78
C LEU A 119 -7.56 25.50 7.05
N ILE A 120 -7.41 24.80 8.19
CA ILE A 120 -7.16 25.42 9.49
C ILE A 120 -5.71 25.90 9.64
N ASN A 121 -4.75 25.23 9.00
CA ASN A 121 -3.32 25.47 9.26
C ASN A 121 -2.66 26.47 8.30
N ALA A 122 -3.44 27.17 7.46
CA ALA A 122 -2.97 28.18 6.51
C ALA A 122 -1.66 27.78 5.80
N TYR A 123 -1.62 26.54 5.29
CA TYR A 123 -0.43 26.04 4.61
C TYR A 123 -0.19 26.87 3.33
N SER A 124 1.08 27.17 3.05
CA SER A 124 1.45 27.69 1.74
C SER A 124 1.11 26.65 0.67
N ASN A 125 0.76 27.13 -0.52
CA ASN A 125 0.73 26.31 -1.75
C ASN A 125 2.13 25.83 -2.18
N HIS A 126 3.17 26.25 -1.48
CA HIS A 126 4.55 25.80 -1.68
C HIS A 126 4.87 24.60 -0.78
N SER A 127 5.37 23.53 -1.40
CA SER A 127 6.03 22.42 -0.71
C SER A 127 7.54 22.54 -0.89
N PHE A 128 8.30 22.39 0.19
CA PHE A 128 9.76 22.42 0.14
C PHE A 128 10.32 21.04 0.41
N THR A 129 11.26 20.61 -0.43
CA THR A 129 12.17 19.52 -0.13
C THR A 129 13.07 19.91 1.04
N LEU A 130 13.59 18.91 1.75
CA LEU A 130 14.51 19.16 2.86
C LEU A 130 15.78 19.92 2.42
N ASN A 131 16.19 19.78 1.15
CA ASN A 131 17.32 20.54 0.62
C ASN A 131 16.99 22.02 0.41
N GLU A 132 15.79 22.33 -0.08
CA GLU A 132 15.31 23.71 -0.21
C GLU A 132 15.16 24.36 1.17
N VAL A 133 14.60 23.64 2.15
CA VAL A 133 14.52 24.14 3.54
C VAL A 133 15.90 24.51 4.08
N LYS A 134 16.92 23.66 3.87
CA LYS A 134 18.31 23.96 4.28
C LYS A 134 18.86 25.18 3.55
N HIS A 135 18.61 25.31 2.25
CA HIS A 135 19.08 26.43 1.45
C HIS A 135 18.47 27.75 1.92
N LEU A 136 17.15 27.79 2.09
CA LEU A 136 16.43 28.96 2.60
C LEU A 136 16.91 29.35 4.00
N TRP A 137 17.14 28.38 4.89
CA TRP A 137 17.64 28.65 6.25
C TRP A 137 19.00 29.36 6.24
N ARG A 138 19.90 28.95 5.33
CA ARG A 138 21.21 29.57 5.12
C ARG A 138 21.10 30.94 4.46
N GLN A 139 20.32 31.05 3.40
CA GLN A 139 20.13 32.28 2.63
C GLN A 139 19.60 33.41 3.52
N HIS A 140 18.66 33.12 4.42
CA HIS A 140 18.12 34.09 5.37
C HIS A 140 18.96 34.26 6.64
N GLY A 141 20.12 33.60 6.73
CA GLY A 141 21.05 33.72 7.85
C GLY A 141 20.39 33.42 9.20
N CYS A 142 19.46 32.46 9.28
CA CYS A 142 18.59 32.30 10.44
C CYS A 142 19.34 32.08 11.76
N VAL A 143 20.49 31.41 11.72
CA VAL A 143 21.38 31.25 12.88
C VAL A 143 21.96 32.59 13.30
N LYS A 144 22.50 33.36 12.34
CA LYS A 144 23.13 34.66 12.60
C LYS A 144 22.12 35.73 13.05
N ASN A 145 20.97 35.78 12.39
CA ASN A 145 19.99 36.86 12.56
C ASN A 145 19.02 36.59 13.72
N TYR A 146 18.70 35.32 14.02
CA TYR A 146 17.70 34.96 15.01
C TYR A 146 18.20 33.99 16.09
N GLY A 147 19.46 33.53 16.03
CA GLY A 147 20.00 32.53 16.96
C GLY A 147 19.34 31.15 16.84
N ARG A 148 18.68 30.86 15.71
CA ARG A 148 17.87 29.64 15.54
C ARG A 148 18.54 28.65 14.59
N HIS A 149 19.00 27.54 15.17
CA HIS A 149 19.47 26.38 14.40
C HIS A 149 18.31 25.63 13.75
N LEU A 150 18.56 25.08 12.57
CA LEU A 150 17.64 24.13 11.95
C LEU A 150 17.81 22.77 12.62
N VAL A 151 16.95 22.45 13.58
CA VAL A 151 16.99 21.18 14.31
C VAL A 151 16.01 20.19 13.67
N ILE A 152 16.54 19.07 13.20
CA ILE A 152 15.76 18.00 12.59
C ILE A 152 15.84 16.75 13.47
N ARG A 153 14.69 16.25 13.91
CA ARG A 153 14.57 14.92 14.51
C ARG A 153 14.55 13.86 13.42
N ILE A 154 15.33 12.80 13.59
CA ILE A 154 15.37 11.68 12.63
C ILE A 154 14.99 10.39 13.35
N ASP A 155 13.94 9.74 12.88
CA ASP A 155 13.52 8.41 13.31
C ASP A 155 13.65 7.45 12.11
N ASP A 156 14.70 6.62 12.12
CA ASP A 156 15.03 5.67 11.05
C ASP A 156 14.43 4.29 11.36
N PHE A 157 13.40 3.89 10.60
CA PHE A 157 12.67 2.65 10.83
C PHE A 157 13.45 1.37 10.45
N LEU A 158 14.63 1.50 9.82
CA LEU A 158 15.56 0.37 9.65
C LEU A 158 16.56 0.25 10.80
N LYS A 159 16.57 1.19 11.76
CA LYS A 159 17.49 1.19 12.89
C LYS A 159 16.72 1.31 14.22
N PRO A 160 16.06 0.23 14.68
CA PRO A 160 15.19 0.24 15.88
C PRO A 160 15.87 0.74 17.16
N ALA A 161 17.18 0.55 17.26
CA ALA A 161 18.00 1.03 18.38
C ALA A 161 18.22 2.57 18.37
N LYS A 162 18.07 3.22 17.21
CA LYS A 162 18.30 4.66 16.99
C LYS A 162 17.03 5.49 16.92
N THR A 163 15.88 4.89 17.24
CA THR A 163 14.59 5.57 17.26
C THR A 163 13.82 5.22 18.53
N ASN A 164 13.06 6.20 19.02
CA ASN A 164 12.13 6.04 20.12
C ASN A 164 10.68 6.34 19.69
N VAL A 165 10.38 6.21 18.40
CA VAL A 165 9.09 6.63 17.81
C VAL A 165 7.88 5.95 18.47
N LEU A 166 7.93 4.64 18.73
CA LEU A 166 6.80 3.92 19.32
C LEU A 166 6.67 4.13 20.83
N CYS A 167 7.78 4.44 21.52
CA CYS A 167 7.81 4.58 22.98
C CYS A 167 7.72 6.04 23.45
N SER A 168 7.64 7.02 22.54
CA SER A 168 7.59 8.43 22.90
C SER A 168 6.24 9.06 22.58
N ASN A 169 5.90 10.09 23.37
CA ASN A 169 4.68 10.86 23.19
C ASN A 169 4.93 11.97 22.17
N TRP A 170 4.35 11.83 20.98
CA TRP A 170 4.57 12.76 19.86
C TRP A 170 4.09 14.18 20.15
N ARG A 171 3.14 14.36 21.08
CA ARG A 171 2.65 15.69 21.50
C ARG A 171 3.68 16.49 22.28
N LYS A 172 4.70 15.82 22.83
CA LYS A 172 5.74 16.42 23.66
C LYS A 172 7.05 16.60 22.89
N TRP A 173 7.06 16.34 21.59
CA TRP A 173 8.24 16.57 20.77
C TRP A 173 8.42 18.06 20.53
N GLU A 174 9.61 18.57 20.85
CA GLU A 174 9.96 19.99 20.71
C GLU A 174 10.59 20.30 19.35
N GLN A 175 10.99 19.27 18.59
CA GLN A 175 11.68 19.46 17.32
C GLN A 175 10.69 19.92 16.24
N PRO A 176 10.99 21.03 15.53
CA PRO A 176 10.06 21.60 14.56
C PRO A 176 9.98 20.78 13.27
N ILE A 177 11.04 20.03 12.95
CA ILE A 177 11.08 19.16 11.77
C ILE A 177 11.28 17.73 12.24
N ILE A 178 10.35 16.86 11.82
CA ILE A 178 10.37 15.42 12.10
C ILE A 178 10.58 14.71 10.77
N TRP A 179 11.66 13.94 10.69
CA TRP A 179 11.97 13.12 9.53
C TRP A 179 11.90 11.64 9.88
N PHE A 180 10.81 11.01 9.43
CA PHE A 180 10.68 9.57 9.43
C PHE A 180 11.41 8.99 8.22
N GLN A 181 12.52 8.30 8.47
CA GLN A 181 13.33 7.65 7.44
C GLN A 181 12.91 6.20 7.27
N ASN A 182 13.03 5.71 6.04
CA ASN A 182 12.78 4.32 5.67
C ASN A 182 11.35 3.82 5.94
N THR A 183 10.38 4.73 5.92
CA THR A 183 8.95 4.45 5.96
C THR A 183 8.30 4.64 4.60
N THR A 184 8.87 3.95 3.63
CA THR A 184 8.76 4.28 2.21
C THR A 184 7.58 3.59 1.55
N ASP A 185 7.08 2.53 2.18
CA ASP A 185 5.87 1.86 1.75
C ASP A 185 4.68 2.41 2.55
N ALA A 186 3.53 2.43 1.89
CA ALA A 186 2.30 2.85 2.52
C ALA A 186 1.77 1.78 3.54
N MET A 187 2.46 0.65 3.66
CA MET A 187 2.35 -0.27 4.81
C MET A 187 3.12 0.24 6.03
N GLY A 188 4.26 0.88 5.80
CA GLY A 188 5.14 1.43 6.82
C GLY A 188 4.55 2.63 7.54
N SER A 189 3.62 3.37 6.94
CA SER A 189 2.84 4.39 7.67
C SER A 189 1.95 3.77 8.75
N GLN A 190 1.57 2.49 8.63
CA GLN A 190 0.71 1.83 9.61
C GLN A 190 1.47 1.47 10.90
N PHE A 191 2.80 1.66 10.98
CA PHE A 191 3.54 1.61 12.25
C PHE A 191 3.00 2.60 13.29
N PHE A 192 2.33 3.67 12.86
CA PHE A 192 1.71 4.64 13.75
C PHE A 192 0.58 4.06 14.61
N LEU A 193 0.01 2.92 14.21
CA LEU A 193 -0.98 2.19 14.99
C LEU A 193 -0.38 1.53 16.24
N LYS A 194 0.96 1.46 16.36
CA LYS A 194 1.65 0.66 17.38
C LYS A 194 2.41 1.52 18.41
N ASN A 195 1.94 2.73 18.67
CA ASN A 195 2.50 3.61 19.69
C ASN A 195 2.08 3.17 21.12
N VAL A 196 2.97 3.27 22.11
CA VAL A 196 2.67 2.89 23.50
C VAL A 196 1.61 3.80 24.15
N TYR A 197 1.48 5.05 23.69
CA TYR A 197 0.50 6.02 24.17
C TYR A 197 -0.84 5.84 23.43
N PRO A 198 -1.94 5.54 24.16
CA PRO A 198 -3.25 5.29 23.54
C PRO A 198 -3.77 6.44 22.69
N GLU A 199 -3.49 7.69 23.05
CA GLU A 199 -4.02 8.83 22.31
C GLU A 199 -3.38 9.01 20.93
N MET A 200 -2.14 8.54 20.76
CA MET A 200 -1.44 8.54 19.48
C MET A 200 -1.98 7.42 18.59
N ARG A 201 -2.25 6.24 19.19
CA ARG A 201 -2.90 5.14 18.49
C ARG A 201 -4.31 5.51 18.03
N SER A 202 -5.11 6.13 18.90
CA SER A 202 -6.46 6.58 18.56
C SER A 202 -6.46 7.52 17.36
N ALA A 203 -5.52 8.46 17.30
CA ALA A 203 -5.43 9.38 16.17
C ALA A 203 -4.93 8.71 14.88
N ALA A 204 -4.14 7.63 14.99
CA ALA A 204 -3.81 6.77 13.86
C ALA A 204 -5.01 5.93 13.40
N TYR A 205 -5.84 5.43 14.33
CA TYR A 205 -7.09 4.72 14.01
C TYR A 205 -8.05 5.62 13.23
N ASP A 206 -8.11 6.90 13.56
CA ASP A 206 -8.91 7.86 12.79
C ASP A 206 -8.47 7.95 11.31
N LEU A 207 -7.22 7.63 10.97
CA LEU A 207 -6.74 7.69 9.58
C LEU A 207 -6.65 6.34 8.88
N PHE A 208 -6.34 5.26 9.59
CA PHE A 208 -6.08 3.95 8.97
C PHE A 208 -7.12 2.89 9.32
N GLY A 209 -8.09 3.23 10.17
CA GLY A 209 -9.03 2.28 10.74
C GLY A 209 -8.46 1.52 11.93
N GLN A 210 -9.33 0.76 12.59
CA GLN A 210 -8.97 -0.14 13.68
C GLN A 210 -8.43 -1.46 13.11
N PRO A 211 -7.27 -1.97 13.60
CA PRO A 211 -6.65 -3.19 13.09
C PRO A 211 -7.58 -4.40 12.93
N GLU A 212 -8.50 -4.60 13.88
CA GLU A 212 -9.36 -5.79 13.95
C GLU A 212 -10.66 -5.64 13.15
N GLN A 213 -11.02 -4.42 12.75
CA GLN A 213 -12.29 -4.11 12.09
C GLN A 213 -12.06 -3.69 10.65
N LEU A 214 -12.19 -4.64 9.72
CA LEU A 214 -11.97 -4.39 8.30
C LEU A 214 -12.85 -3.25 7.76
N GLN A 215 -14.11 -3.20 8.19
CA GLN A 215 -15.09 -2.18 7.80
C GLN A 215 -14.77 -0.76 8.30
N SER A 216 -13.77 -0.62 9.19
CA SER A 216 -13.33 0.69 9.68
C SER A 216 -12.24 1.32 8.80
N ARG A 217 -11.80 0.65 7.72
CA ARG A 217 -10.59 1.04 6.95
C ARG A 217 -10.86 2.01 5.80
N PRO A 218 -10.53 3.29 5.95
CA PRO A 218 -10.75 4.27 4.89
C PRO A 218 -9.74 4.14 3.74
N ASN A 219 -10.09 4.69 2.58
CA ASN A 219 -9.19 4.95 1.45
C ASN A 219 -8.26 6.16 1.71
N VAL A 220 -7.47 6.10 2.78
CA VAL A 220 -6.63 7.23 3.23
C VAL A 220 -5.64 7.69 2.16
N PHE A 221 -5.06 6.77 1.41
CA PHE A 221 -4.08 7.07 0.37
C PHE A 221 -4.71 7.80 -0.81
N GLY A 222 -5.90 7.34 -1.22
CA GLY A 222 -6.67 7.97 -2.29
C GLY A 222 -7.04 9.41 -1.93
N GLU A 223 -7.62 9.61 -0.74
CA GLU A 223 -8.05 10.95 -0.31
C GLU A 223 -6.87 11.92 -0.12
N LEU A 224 -5.72 11.43 0.32
CA LEU A 224 -4.50 12.25 0.38
C LEU A 224 -3.98 12.59 -1.01
N MET A 225 -3.92 11.62 -1.92
CA MET A 225 -3.50 11.88 -3.29
C MET A 225 -4.42 12.88 -3.98
N ALA A 226 -5.74 12.70 -3.88
CA ALA A 226 -6.71 13.62 -4.45
C ALA A 226 -6.54 15.07 -3.95
N PHE A 227 -5.99 15.26 -2.75
CA PHE A 227 -5.70 16.57 -2.20
C PHE A 227 -4.30 17.12 -2.58
N LEU A 228 -3.29 16.26 -2.62
CA LEU A 228 -1.88 16.66 -2.68
C LEU A 228 -1.27 16.64 -4.07
N ILE A 229 -1.77 15.77 -4.96
CA ILE A 229 -1.18 15.56 -6.28
C ILE A 229 -2.14 16.02 -7.36
N SER A 230 -1.59 16.71 -8.34
CA SER A 230 -2.27 17.06 -9.58
C SER A 230 -1.30 16.85 -10.74
N PRO A 231 -1.79 16.48 -11.93
CA PRO A 231 -0.93 16.37 -13.09
C PRO A 231 -0.34 17.75 -13.43
N SER A 232 0.91 17.78 -13.91
CA SER A 232 1.45 18.98 -14.55
C SER A 232 0.67 19.31 -15.83
N ALA A 233 0.86 20.51 -16.37
CA ALA A 233 0.19 20.93 -17.60
C ALA A 233 0.45 19.95 -18.76
N GLU A 234 1.70 19.48 -18.91
CA GLU A 234 2.12 18.55 -19.96
C GLU A 234 1.53 17.15 -19.76
N VAL A 235 1.49 16.65 -18.53
CA VAL A 235 0.87 15.36 -18.22
C VAL A 235 -0.64 15.44 -18.46
N LYS A 236 -1.28 16.55 -18.08
CA LYS A 236 -2.71 16.78 -18.33
C LYS A 236 -3.01 16.83 -19.82
N GLU A 237 -2.20 17.54 -20.61
CA GLU A 237 -2.32 17.57 -22.08
C GLU A 237 -2.25 16.16 -22.67
N ALA A 238 -1.27 15.34 -22.25
CA ALA A 238 -1.14 13.97 -22.72
C ALA A 238 -2.35 13.10 -22.37
N VAL A 239 -2.90 13.23 -21.17
CA VAL A 239 -4.14 12.54 -20.76
C VAL A 239 -5.32 12.99 -21.62
N ASP A 240 -5.49 14.30 -21.82
CA ASP A 240 -6.60 14.87 -22.58
C ASP A 240 -6.53 14.47 -24.08
N VAL A 241 -5.32 14.33 -24.65
CA VAL A 241 -5.10 13.79 -26.00
C VAL A 241 -5.57 12.34 -26.13
N VAL A 242 -5.29 11.48 -25.13
CA VAL A 242 -5.74 10.07 -25.16
C VAL A 242 -7.27 9.97 -25.04
N LEU A 243 -7.87 10.84 -24.23
CA LEU A 243 -9.33 10.87 -24.09
C LEU A 243 -10.03 11.39 -25.35
N ALA A 244 -9.35 12.24 -26.13
CA ALA A 244 -9.83 12.85 -27.37
C ALA A 244 -11.20 13.55 -27.21
N GLY A 245 -11.42 14.22 -26.07
CA GLY A 245 -12.68 14.85 -25.71
C GLY A 245 -13.82 13.89 -25.33
N GLY A 246 -13.56 12.58 -25.31
CA GLY A 246 -14.50 11.55 -24.86
C GLY A 246 -14.62 11.48 -23.33
N PRO A 247 -15.60 10.72 -22.82
CA PRO A 247 -15.88 10.61 -21.38
C PRO A 247 -14.81 9.82 -20.63
N ASP A 248 -14.64 10.03 -19.32
CA ASP A 248 -13.68 9.24 -18.55
C ASP A 248 -13.93 7.71 -18.65
N PRO A 249 -12.86 6.89 -18.59
CA PRO A 249 -12.94 5.44 -18.74
C PRO A 249 -13.80 4.77 -17.66
N ASP A 250 -14.42 3.65 -18.00
CA ASP A 250 -15.24 2.88 -17.07
C ASP A 250 -14.38 1.94 -16.22
N ILE A 251 -13.41 1.29 -16.86
CA ILE A 251 -12.50 0.31 -16.25
C ILE A 251 -11.06 0.68 -16.56
N SER A 252 -10.16 0.45 -15.61
CA SER A 252 -8.71 0.44 -15.87
C SER A 252 -8.13 -0.95 -15.61
N LEU A 253 -7.41 -1.48 -16.60
CA LEU A 253 -6.64 -2.72 -16.49
C LEU A 253 -5.14 -2.40 -16.44
N HIS A 254 -4.51 -2.70 -15.31
CA HIS A 254 -3.07 -2.58 -15.15
C HIS A 254 -2.39 -3.95 -15.21
N MET A 255 -1.48 -4.13 -16.17
CA MET A 255 -0.75 -5.37 -16.43
C MET A 255 0.73 -5.26 -16.11
N ARG A 256 1.14 -5.87 -14.99
CA ARG A 256 2.54 -5.98 -14.53
C ARG A 256 3.19 -7.27 -15.00
N MET A 257 3.84 -7.24 -16.15
CA MET A 257 4.38 -8.44 -16.79
C MET A 257 5.87 -8.63 -16.59
N LEU A 258 6.62 -7.61 -16.16
CA LEU A 258 8.08 -7.66 -16.01
C LEU A 258 8.76 -8.23 -17.28
N MET A 259 8.36 -7.72 -18.44
CA MET A 259 8.83 -8.15 -19.76
C MET A 259 8.47 -9.60 -20.16
N ASN A 260 7.66 -10.30 -19.37
CA ASN A 260 7.13 -11.63 -19.73
C ASN A 260 5.83 -11.51 -20.54
N ARG A 261 5.36 -12.61 -21.12
CA ARG A 261 4.06 -12.69 -21.81
C ARG A 261 3.28 -13.96 -21.44
N PRO A 262 3.00 -14.18 -20.15
CA PRO A 262 2.29 -15.38 -19.70
C PRO A 262 0.84 -15.37 -20.18
N VAL A 263 0.47 -16.36 -21.01
CA VAL A 263 -0.91 -16.53 -21.51
C VAL A 263 -1.91 -16.69 -20.35
N ARG A 264 -1.53 -17.41 -19.28
CA ARG A 264 -2.39 -17.61 -18.10
C ARG A 264 -2.72 -16.31 -17.36
N ALA A 265 -1.79 -15.36 -17.29
CA ALA A 265 -2.05 -14.07 -16.63
C ALA A 265 -2.97 -13.20 -17.50
N VAL A 266 -2.83 -13.27 -18.83
CA VAL A 266 -3.76 -12.64 -19.77
C VAL A 266 -5.16 -13.19 -19.55
N GLN A 267 -5.32 -14.51 -19.57
CA GLN A 267 -6.63 -15.13 -19.41
C GLN A 267 -7.26 -14.76 -18.05
N ALA A 268 -6.49 -14.83 -16.97
CA ALA A 268 -6.98 -14.43 -15.65
C ALA A 268 -7.43 -12.97 -15.62
N ALA A 269 -6.67 -12.07 -16.23
CA ALA A 269 -7.02 -10.65 -16.33
C ALA A 269 -8.30 -10.42 -17.14
N LEU A 270 -8.43 -11.06 -18.31
CA LEU A 270 -9.62 -10.94 -19.16
C LEU A 270 -10.89 -11.47 -18.46
N ASN A 271 -10.80 -12.62 -17.78
CA ASN A 271 -11.90 -13.15 -16.97
C ASN A 271 -12.31 -12.13 -15.88
N CYS A 272 -11.33 -11.46 -15.27
CA CYS A 272 -11.58 -10.47 -14.24
C CYS A 272 -12.21 -9.18 -14.80
N VAL A 273 -11.83 -8.77 -16.02
CA VAL A 273 -12.50 -7.68 -16.75
C VAL A 273 -13.95 -8.04 -17.05
N GLN A 274 -14.24 -9.25 -17.53
CA GLN A 274 -15.60 -9.71 -17.78
C GLN A 274 -16.45 -9.70 -16.50
N LYS A 275 -15.89 -10.16 -15.38
CA LYS A 275 -16.55 -10.09 -14.05
C LYS A 275 -16.85 -8.64 -13.66
N ALA A 276 -15.89 -7.74 -13.81
CA ALA A 276 -16.10 -6.31 -13.54
C ALA A 276 -17.21 -5.71 -14.42
N MET A 277 -17.24 -6.06 -15.71
CA MET A 277 -18.28 -5.61 -16.65
C MET A 277 -19.68 -6.08 -16.27
N HIS A 278 -19.83 -7.32 -15.81
CA HIS A 278 -21.13 -7.81 -15.32
C HIS A 278 -21.67 -6.98 -14.15
N ASN A 279 -20.79 -6.47 -13.29
CA ASN A 279 -21.17 -5.62 -12.17
C ASN A 279 -21.57 -4.20 -12.59
N LEU A 280 -21.21 -3.73 -13.79
CA LEU A 280 -21.53 -2.38 -14.26
C LEU A 280 -23.01 -2.18 -14.60
N GLN A 281 -23.82 -3.24 -14.65
CA GLN A 281 -25.25 -3.25 -15.04
C GLN A 281 -25.59 -2.59 -16.39
N ASN A 282 -24.61 -2.01 -17.09
CA ASN A 282 -24.76 -1.29 -18.33
C ASN A 282 -24.49 -2.21 -19.53
N LYS A 283 -25.42 -2.23 -20.49
CA LYS A 283 -25.27 -2.97 -21.76
C LYS A 283 -24.39 -2.27 -22.80
N GLN A 284 -23.77 -1.14 -22.44
CA GLN A 284 -22.90 -0.40 -23.35
C GLN A 284 -21.49 -0.98 -23.37
N ARG A 285 -20.80 -0.84 -24.50
CA ARG A 285 -19.40 -1.20 -24.66
C ARG A 285 -18.53 -0.27 -23.79
N PRO A 286 -17.88 -0.75 -22.71
CA PRO A 286 -17.16 0.09 -21.78
C PRO A 286 -15.88 0.66 -22.41
N ARG A 287 -15.46 1.83 -21.95
CA ARG A 287 -14.12 2.37 -22.22
C ARG A 287 -13.14 1.79 -21.20
N LEU A 288 -12.12 1.09 -21.69
CA LEU A 288 -11.10 0.43 -20.86
C LEU A 288 -9.72 1.06 -21.11
N VAL A 289 -9.10 1.59 -20.05
CA VAL A 289 -7.69 2.00 -20.11
C VAL A 289 -6.79 0.79 -19.87
N LEU A 290 -5.84 0.56 -20.78
CA LEU A 290 -4.84 -0.50 -20.66
C LEU A 290 -3.45 0.08 -20.37
N VAL A 291 -2.96 -0.16 -19.15
CA VAL A 291 -1.61 0.20 -18.69
C VAL A 291 -0.76 -1.05 -18.59
N SER A 292 0.47 -1.02 -19.11
CA SER A 292 1.41 -2.11 -18.92
C SER A 292 2.87 -1.65 -18.92
N ASP A 293 3.67 -2.27 -18.07
CA ASP A 293 5.13 -2.15 -18.06
C ASP A 293 5.81 -2.83 -19.27
N THR A 294 5.04 -3.51 -20.11
CA THR A 294 5.55 -4.25 -21.27
C THR A 294 4.85 -3.75 -22.53
N PRO A 295 5.33 -2.68 -23.19
CA PRO A 295 4.62 -2.06 -24.33
C PRO A 295 4.33 -3.02 -25.48
N SER A 296 5.23 -3.98 -25.71
CA SER A 296 5.06 -5.01 -26.73
C SER A 296 3.91 -6.00 -26.44
N PHE A 297 3.49 -6.10 -25.18
CA PHE A 297 2.40 -6.94 -24.72
C PHE A 297 1.03 -6.29 -24.90
N VAL A 298 0.95 -4.94 -24.86
CA VAL A 298 -0.27 -4.19 -25.17
C VAL A 298 -0.80 -4.58 -26.56
N LYS A 299 0.08 -4.65 -27.56
CA LYS A 299 -0.29 -5.04 -28.94
C LYS A 299 -0.92 -6.42 -29.03
N SER A 300 -0.52 -7.38 -28.18
CA SER A 300 -1.09 -8.72 -28.18
C SER A 300 -2.44 -8.82 -27.47
N LEU A 301 -2.75 -7.90 -26.55
CA LEU A 301 -4.02 -7.88 -25.81
C LEU A 301 -5.11 -7.09 -26.54
N LEU A 302 -4.70 -6.11 -27.34
CA LEU A 302 -5.62 -5.20 -28.03
C LEU A 302 -6.73 -5.93 -28.79
N PRO A 303 -6.47 -6.97 -29.62
CA PRO A 303 -7.54 -7.66 -30.34
C PRO A 303 -8.60 -8.24 -29.40
N ASN A 304 -8.19 -9.01 -28.39
CA ASN A 304 -9.10 -9.70 -27.47
C ASN A 304 -9.96 -8.73 -26.66
N ILE A 305 -9.40 -7.61 -26.20
CA ILE A 305 -10.16 -6.62 -25.42
C ILE A 305 -11.06 -5.79 -26.35
N SER A 306 -10.59 -5.49 -27.56
CA SER A 306 -11.35 -4.72 -28.55
C SER A 306 -12.57 -5.47 -29.10
N GLU A 307 -12.76 -6.75 -28.76
CA GLU A 307 -14.01 -7.46 -29.05
C GLU A 307 -15.17 -6.94 -28.19
N PHE A 308 -14.90 -6.49 -26.96
CA PHE A 308 -15.94 -6.17 -25.99
C PHE A 308 -15.80 -4.79 -25.31
N ALA A 309 -14.70 -4.06 -25.50
CA ALA A 309 -14.46 -2.74 -24.92
C ALA A 309 -13.79 -1.78 -25.92
N GLU A 310 -13.96 -0.47 -25.75
CA GLU A 310 -13.13 0.55 -26.42
C GLU A 310 -11.82 0.67 -25.63
N VAL A 311 -10.68 0.39 -26.26
CA VAL A 311 -9.39 0.40 -25.55
C VAL A 311 -8.70 1.76 -25.68
N LEU A 312 -8.42 2.36 -24.54
CA LEU A 312 -7.59 3.55 -24.40
C LEU A 312 -6.18 3.14 -23.99
N HIS A 313 -5.19 3.60 -24.73
CA HIS A 313 -3.79 3.34 -24.44
C HIS A 313 -2.94 4.54 -24.85
N PHE A 314 -2.05 4.96 -23.95
CA PHE A 314 -1.11 6.03 -24.25
C PHE A 314 0.14 5.49 -24.97
N ASP A 315 0.19 5.68 -26.29
CA ASP A 315 1.37 5.39 -27.09
C ASP A 315 2.31 6.61 -27.09
N TYR A 316 3.18 6.69 -26.08
CA TYR A 316 4.09 7.83 -25.90
C TYR A 316 5.01 8.09 -27.11
N LYS A 317 5.25 7.09 -27.98
CA LYS A 317 6.07 7.26 -29.18
C LYS A 317 5.38 8.07 -30.28
N LYS A 318 4.05 8.16 -30.22
CA LYS A 318 3.23 8.94 -31.15
C LYS A 318 2.83 10.30 -30.59
N PHE A 319 3.16 10.58 -29.33
CA PHE A 319 2.83 11.84 -28.70
C PHE A 319 3.71 12.97 -29.25
N GLN A 320 3.06 14.00 -29.81
CA GLN A 320 3.72 15.16 -30.42
C GLN A 320 3.77 16.39 -29.51
N GLY A 321 3.24 16.30 -28.28
CA GLY A 321 3.23 17.39 -27.31
C GLY A 321 4.58 17.62 -26.62
N THR A 322 4.61 18.61 -25.73
CA THR A 322 5.84 18.97 -25.02
C THR A 322 6.22 17.86 -24.03
N ILE A 323 7.38 17.23 -24.24
CA ILE A 323 7.89 16.20 -23.34
C ILE A 323 8.42 16.89 -22.07
N PRO A 324 7.99 16.50 -20.86
CA PRO A 324 8.59 16.98 -19.61
C PRO A 324 10.10 16.76 -19.66
N ARG A 325 10.90 17.82 -19.40
CA ARG A 325 12.37 17.73 -19.45
C ARG A 325 12.87 16.60 -18.56
N ASP A 326 13.26 15.48 -19.16
CA ASP A 326 14.08 14.46 -18.50
C ASP A 326 15.53 14.99 -18.48
N ASP A 327 16.05 15.23 -17.28
CA ASP A 327 17.40 15.75 -17.09
C ASP A 327 18.44 14.72 -17.60
N LYS A 328 19.31 15.12 -18.53
CA LYS A 328 20.21 14.22 -19.28
C LYS A 328 21.18 13.44 -18.39
N THR A 329 21.42 13.91 -17.16
CA THR A 329 22.20 13.25 -16.10
C THR A 329 21.49 12.04 -15.48
N VAL A 330 20.16 11.97 -15.52
CA VAL A 330 19.35 10.85 -15.00
C VAL A 330 19.40 9.63 -15.92
N GLN A 331 19.71 9.83 -17.20
CA GLN A 331 19.69 8.80 -18.24
C GLN A 331 20.68 7.64 -18.00
N LYS A 332 21.82 7.92 -17.35
CA LYS A 332 22.88 6.91 -17.11
C LYS A 332 22.57 5.90 -15.99
N ASN A 333 21.52 6.11 -15.19
CA ASN A 333 21.14 5.23 -14.07
C ASN A 333 19.91 4.35 -14.35
N LEU A 334 19.53 4.14 -15.62
CA LEU A 334 18.22 3.58 -15.99
C LEU A 334 18.17 2.06 -16.23
N ASP A 335 19.29 1.33 -16.31
CA ASP A 335 19.29 -0.10 -16.70
C ASP A 335 18.47 -1.00 -15.75
N PHE A 336 18.53 -0.73 -14.44
CA PHE A 336 17.71 -1.47 -13.47
C PHE A 336 16.22 -1.11 -13.57
N ARG A 337 15.91 0.12 -13.99
CA ARG A 337 14.54 0.62 -14.12
C ARG A 337 13.86 0.12 -15.37
N VAL A 338 14.60 -0.13 -16.45
CA VAL A 338 14.07 -0.80 -17.64
C VAL A 338 13.59 -2.22 -17.28
N LYS A 339 14.31 -2.92 -16.40
CA LYS A 339 13.91 -4.24 -15.90
C LYS A 339 12.68 -4.18 -15.01
N ASP A 340 12.55 -3.12 -14.22
CA ASP A 340 11.42 -2.95 -13.33
C ASP A 340 10.23 -2.35 -14.08
N TRP A 341 10.26 -1.13 -14.61
CA TRP A 341 9.11 -0.40 -15.15
C TRP A 341 8.94 -0.50 -16.68
N GLY A 342 9.81 -1.24 -17.36
CA GLY A 342 9.83 -1.32 -18.81
C GLY A 342 10.62 -0.18 -19.46
N PRO A 343 10.71 -0.15 -20.79
CA PRO A 343 11.56 0.77 -21.53
C PRO A 343 10.99 2.20 -21.66
N ALA A 344 9.78 2.45 -21.17
CA ALA A 344 9.15 3.76 -21.28
C ALA A 344 9.82 4.79 -20.35
N PRO A 345 9.97 6.06 -20.78
CA PRO A 345 10.40 7.14 -19.90
C PRO A 345 9.49 7.29 -18.67
N ARG A 346 10.05 7.82 -17.57
CA ARG A 346 9.32 7.92 -16.29
C ARG A 346 8.04 8.75 -16.39
N TRP A 347 8.06 9.81 -17.21
CA TRP A 347 6.90 10.68 -17.34
C TRP A 347 5.67 9.98 -17.94
N VAL A 348 5.88 8.92 -18.73
CA VAL A 348 4.81 8.08 -19.30
C VAL A 348 4.01 7.42 -18.20
N ALA A 349 4.68 6.95 -17.13
CA ALA A 349 4.00 6.37 -15.98
C ALA A 349 3.11 7.40 -15.26
N PHE A 350 3.41 8.70 -15.30
CA PHE A 350 2.48 9.70 -14.75
C PHE A 350 1.25 9.88 -15.64
N VAL A 351 1.42 9.87 -16.97
CA VAL A 351 0.28 9.92 -17.90
C VAL A 351 -0.64 8.71 -17.70
N ASP A 352 -0.06 7.50 -17.71
CA ASP A 352 -0.80 6.27 -17.46
C ASP A 352 -1.49 6.28 -16.09
N PHE A 353 -0.82 6.81 -15.06
CA PHE A 353 -1.37 6.88 -13.69
C PHE A 353 -2.60 7.78 -13.64
N PHE A 354 -2.50 9.01 -14.15
CA PHE A 354 -3.62 9.95 -14.12
C PHE A 354 -4.73 9.57 -15.09
N LEU A 355 -4.42 8.96 -16.24
CA LEU A 355 -5.42 8.43 -17.17
C LEU A 355 -6.20 7.27 -16.53
N ALA A 356 -5.50 6.30 -15.96
CA ALA A 356 -6.10 5.13 -15.32
C ALA A 356 -6.90 5.50 -14.05
N ALA A 357 -6.44 6.51 -13.29
CA ALA A 357 -7.12 7.02 -12.10
C ALA A 357 -8.43 7.78 -12.40
N ARG A 358 -8.81 7.93 -13.68
CA ARG A 358 -10.14 8.41 -14.08
C ARG A 358 -11.18 7.29 -14.23
N ALA A 359 -10.79 6.03 -14.00
CA ALA A 359 -11.72 4.90 -14.07
C ALA A 359 -12.92 5.09 -13.14
N LYS A 360 -14.14 4.91 -13.67
CA LYS A 360 -15.40 5.15 -12.96
C LYS A 360 -15.89 3.99 -12.11
N HIS A 361 -15.48 2.77 -12.37
CA HIS A 361 -16.12 1.64 -11.70
C HIS A 361 -15.16 0.58 -11.19
N ALA A 362 -14.13 0.27 -11.96
CA ALA A 362 -13.22 -0.79 -11.57
C ALA A 362 -11.78 -0.49 -11.96
N VAL A 363 -10.86 -0.84 -11.06
CA VAL A 363 -9.44 -1.01 -11.38
C VAL A 363 -9.08 -2.47 -11.20
N ILE A 364 -8.40 -3.05 -12.18
CA ILE A 364 -8.00 -4.44 -12.19
C ILE A 364 -6.49 -4.51 -12.23
N SER A 365 -5.89 -5.18 -11.24
CA SER A 365 -4.46 -5.50 -11.25
C SER A 365 -4.23 -6.92 -11.77
N GLY A 366 -3.64 -7.02 -12.95
CA GLY A 366 -3.15 -8.26 -13.53
C GLY A 366 -1.62 -8.34 -13.50
N ALA A 367 -1.09 -9.50 -13.10
CA ALA A 367 0.35 -9.64 -12.91
C ALA A 367 0.80 -11.09 -13.07
N HIS A 368 2.04 -11.26 -13.57
CA HIS A 368 2.62 -12.58 -13.81
C HIS A 368 3.07 -13.27 -12.50
N ARG A 369 3.72 -12.56 -11.58
CA ARG A 369 4.39 -13.16 -10.41
C ARG A 369 3.91 -12.64 -9.07
N ARG A 370 3.13 -11.57 -9.06
CA ARG A 370 2.67 -10.92 -7.84
C ARG A 370 1.18 -10.64 -7.89
N VAL A 371 0.56 -10.51 -6.72
CA VAL A 371 -0.83 -10.05 -6.61
C VAL A 371 -0.80 -8.56 -6.36
N GLY A 372 -1.52 -7.77 -7.14
CA GLY A 372 -1.51 -6.33 -6.97
C GLY A 372 -0.15 -5.70 -7.27
N THR A 373 -0.15 -4.47 -7.76
CA THR A 373 1.06 -3.64 -7.69
C THR A 373 0.74 -2.40 -6.89
N THR A 374 1.73 -1.86 -6.18
CA THR A 374 1.55 -0.57 -5.51
C THR A 374 1.10 0.51 -6.51
N TYR A 375 1.55 0.42 -7.76
CA TYR A 375 1.06 1.30 -8.83
C TYR A 375 -0.45 1.15 -9.09
N ALA A 376 -0.92 -0.05 -9.43
CA ALA A 376 -2.35 -0.31 -9.70
C ALA A 376 -3.24 0.02 -8.51
N GLN A 377 -2.72 -0.21 -7.32
CA GLN A 377 -3.40 0.13 -6.10
C GLN A 377 -3.54 1.64 -5.94
N LEU A 378 -2.47 2.41 -6.07
CA LEU A 378 -2.54 3.87 -5.93
C LEU A 378 -3.46 4.48 -7.01
N VAL A 379 -3.48 3.88 -8.22
CA VAL A 379 -4.47 4.19 -9.24
C VAL A 379 -5.90 3.92 -8.74
N ALA A 380 -6.17 2.75 -8.18
CA ALA A 380 -7.48 2.39 -7.63
C ALA A 380 -7.90 3.31 -6.48
N SER A 381 -6.98 3.59 -5.54
CA SER A 381 -7.20 4.50 -4.43
C SER A 381 -7.56 5.90 -4.92
N LEU A 382 -6.83 6.45 -5.89
CA LEU A 382 -7.14 7.77 -6.43
C LEU A 382 -8.45 7.77 -7.24
N ALA A 383 -8.71 6.73 -8.04
CA ALA A 383 -9.95 6.59 -8.80
C ALA A 383 -11.19 6.58 -7.89
N ALA A 384 -11.16 5.81 -6.80
CA ALA A 384 -12.23 5.80 -5.80
C ALA A 384 -12.41 7.18 -5.14
N ALA A 385 -11.31 7.83 -4.76
CA ALA A 385 -11.36 9.15 -4.11
C ALA A 385 -11.92 10.26 -5.02
N ASN A 386 -11.67 10.17 -6.33
CA ASN A 386 -12.21 11.09 -7.34
C ASN A 386 -13.74 10.97 -7.48
N GLN A 387 -14.30 9.79 -7.20
CA GLN A 387 -15.74 9.56 -7.26
C GLN A 387 -16.47 9.86 -5.96
N LEU A 388 -15.74 9.86 -4.84
CA LEU A 388 -16.32 10.06 -3.53
C LEU A 388 -16.68 11.54 -3.29
N GLY A 389 -17.95 11.90 -3.52
CA GLY A 389 -18.51 13.22 -3.18
C GLY A 389 -19.40 13.21 -1.93
N GLU A 390 -19.60 14.39 -1.32
CA GLU A 390 -20.39 14.57 -0.08
C GLU A 390 -21.87 14.17 -0.26
N ASN A 391 -22.39 14.20 -1.48
CA ASN A 391 -23.79 13.89 -1.81
C ASN A 391 -24.01 12.45 -2.31
N HIS A 392 -22.94 11.67 -2.49
CA HIS A 392 -23.06 10.29 -2.99
C HIS A 392 -23.29 9.35 -1.81
N THR A 393 -24.46 8.72 -1.78
CA THR A 393 -24.88 7.83 -0.69
C THR A 393 -24.38 6.40 -0.83
N ASN A 394 -23.82 6.01 -2.00
CA ASN A 394 -23.18 4.71 -2.19
C ASN A 394 -22.30 4.67 -3.46
N PRO A 395 -20.99 4.98 -3.38
CA PRO A 395 -20.10 4.80 -4.54
C PRO A 395 -19.92 3.30 -4.85
N SER A 396 -20.15 2.89 -6.10
CA SER A 396 -20.09 1.49 -6.55
C SER A 396 -18.70 1.09 -7.10
N PHE A 397 -17.64 1.65 -6.51
CA PHE A 397 -16.28 1.43 -7.01
C PHE A 397 -15.74 0.08 -6.52
N SER A 398 -15.03 -0.63 -7.40
CA SER A 398 -14.40 -1.90 -7.08
C SER A 398 -12.91 -1.90 -7.44
N PHE A 399 -12.10 -2.52 -6.58
CA PHE A 399 -10.72 -2.84 -6.92
C PHE A 399 -10.55 -4.35 -6.94
N LEU A 400 -10.08 -4.89 -8.06
CA LEU A 400 -10.01 -6.33 -8.31
C LEU A 400 -8.56 -6.74 -8.60
N SER A 401 -8.20 -7.94 -8.15
CA SER A 401 -6.94 -8.59 -8.54
C SER A 401 -7.24 -9.87 -9.31
N SER A 402 -6.56 -10.06 -10.43
CA SER A 402 -6.64 -11.31 -11.19
C SER A 402 -5.56 -12.28 -10.73
N PHE A 403 -5.92 -13.54 -10.53
CA PHE A 403 -5.04 -14.60 -10.05
C PHE A 403 -4.96 -15.72 -11.08
N GLN A 404 -3.79 -15.93 -11.65
CA GLN A 404 -3.55 -17.11 -12.48
C GLN A 404 -3.28 -18.34 -11.61
N SER A 405 -3.57 -19.54 -12.14
CA SER A 405 -3.53 -20.79 -11.37
C SER A 405 -2.17 -21.04 -10.68
N ASN A 406 -1.06 -20.80 -11.37
CA ASN A 406 0.29 -20.95 -10.79
C ASN A 406 0.54 -20.01 -9.60
N LEU A 407 -0.04 -18.80 -9.64
CA LEU A 407 0.07 -17.83 -8.56
C LEU A 407 -0.67 -18.34 -7.32
N LEU A 408 -1.84 -18.96 -7.52
CA LEU A 408 -2.66 -19.54 -6.45
C LEU A 408 -2.00 -20.76 -5.81
N THR A 409 -1.48 -21.70 -6.62
CA THR A 409 -0.90 -22.94 -6.09
C THR A 409 0.36 -22.69 -5.25
N ASN A 410 1.26 -21.82 -5.71
CA ASN A 410 2.60 -21.71 -5.11
C ASN A 410 3.13 -20.28 -4.98
N GLY A 411 2.48 -19.31 -5.62
CA GLY A 411 2.99 -17.95 -5.71
C GLY A 411 2.56 -17.05 -4.56
N LEU A 412 1.44 -17.33 -3.89
CA LEU A 412 0.92 -16.51 -2.79
C LEU A 412 1.89 -16.43 -1.59
N ARG A 413 2.62 -17.51 -1.30
CA ARG A 413 3.62 -17.54 -0.21
C ARG A 413 4.81 -16.62 -0.41
N MET A 414 5.07 -16.25 -1.67
CA MET A 414 6.20 -15.43 -2.07
C MET A 414 5.82 -13.94 -2.21
N GLN A 415 4.57 -13.58 -1.89
CA GLN A 415 4.10 -12.21 -2.02
C GLN A 415 4.72 -11.31 -0.95
N VAL A 416 5.15 -10.12 -1.38
CA VAL A 416 5.74 -9.09 -0.53
C VAL A 416 5.08 -7.75 -0.82
N GLY A 417 5.08 -6.84 0.16
CA GLY A 417 4.46 -5.53 0.01
C GLY A 417 2.94 -5.61 0.04
N TRP A 418 2.26 -4.91 -0.87
CA TRP A 418 0.79 -4.78 -0.89
C TRP A 418 0.07 -6.08 -1.29
N GLY A 419 0.72 -6.95 -2.10
CA GLY A 419 0.19 -8.26 -2.45
C GLY A 419 0.21 -9.30 -1.32
N HIS A 420 0.82 -8.96 -0.19
CA HIS A 420 0.98 -9.88 0.95
C HIS A 420 -0.33 -10.17 1.70
N VAL A 421 -1.39 -9.36 1.52
CA VAL A 421 -2.72 -9.67 2.12
C VAL A 421 -3.21 -11.06 1.74
N TRP A 422 -2.82 -11.53 0.56
CA TRP A 422 -3.18 -12.86 0.05
C TRP A 422 -2.25 -14.00 0.49
N ASN A 423 -1.14 -13.70 1.17
CA ASN A 423 -0.16 -14.70 1.62
C ASN A 423 -0.78 -15.69 2.63
N ARG A 424 -1.72 -15.23 3.47
CA ARG A 424 -2.42 -16.10 4.42
C ARG A 424 -3.13 -17.29 3.74
N PHE A 425 -3.45 -17.16 2.46
CA PHE A 425 -4.09 -18.20 1.65
C PHE A 425 -3.10 -19.10 0.91
N ALA A 426 -1.80 -18.97 1.16
CA ALA A 426 -0.78 -19.86 0.59
C ALA A 426 -0.57 -21.16 1.39
N GLY A 427 -1.36 -21.39 2.43
CA GLY A 427 -1.25 -22.50 3.37
C GLY A 427 -2.47 -23.44 3.35
N PRO A 428 -2.79 -24.12 4.46
CA PRO A 428 -3.87 -25.12 4.53
C PRO A 428 -5.27 -24.59 4.17
N LEU A 429 -5.45 -23.27 4.18
CA LEU A 429 -6.69 -22.62 3.79
C LEU A 429 -6.89 -22.58 2.26
N SER A 430 -5.87 -22.87 1.44
CA SER A 430 -6.01 -22.90 -0.02
C SER A 430 -6.73 -24.16 -0.46
N CYS A 431 -7.75 -24.02 -1.31
CA CYS A 431 -8.23 -25.18 -2.07
C CYS A 431 -7.14 -25.68 -3.05
N GLU A 432 -7.08 -26.99 -3.26
CA GLU A 432 -6.21 -27.60 -4.26
C GLU A 432 -6.78 -27.40 -5.68
N ASN A 433 -5.92 -27.41 -6.72
CA ASN A 433 -6.31 -27.33 -8.14
C ASN A 433 -7.16 -26.11 -8.55
N GLN A 434 -6.85 -24.94 -8.01
CA GLN A 434 -7.57 -23.70 -8.33
C GLN A 434 -7.35 -23.23 -9.79
N THR A 435 -8.45 -22.91 -10.47
CA THR A 435 -8.47 -22.24 -11.78
C THR A 435 -8.15 -20.74 -11.64
N HIS A 436 -8.16 -20.00 -12.75
CA HIS A 436 -8.00 -18.55 -12.71
C HIS A 436 -9.14 -17.89 -11.91
N GLN A 437 -8.81 -16.95 -11.03
CA GLN A 437 -9.78 -16.30 -10.13
C GLN A 437 -9.68 -14.78 -10.21
N CYS A 438 -10.76 -14.09 -9.80
CA CYS A 438 -10.84 -12.63 -9.74
C CYS A 438 -11.47 -12.20 -8.41
N ALA A 439 -10.66 -11.65 -7.51
CA ALA A 439 -11.09 -11.30 -6.16
C ALA A 439 -11.10 -9.80 -5.93
N PHE A 440 -12.10 -9.33 -5.17
CA PHE A 440 -12.08 -7.99 -4.57
C PHE A 440 -10.84 -7.83 -3.71
N THR A 441 -10.22 -6.66 -3.82
CA THR A 441 -8.96 -6.31 -3.18
C THR A 441 -9.17 -4.99 -2.44
N PRO A 442 -8.73 -4.85 -1.18
CA PRO A 442 -8.97 -3.64 -0.40
C PRO A 442 -8.15 -2.48 -0.97
N LEU A 443 -8.74 -1.28 -1.06
CA LEU A 443 -8.04 -0.05 -1.47
C LEU A 443 -6.92 0.39 -0.52
N SER A 444 -7.10 0.11 0.77
CA SER A 444 -6.06 0.23 1.78
C SER A 444 -5.95 -1.13 2.47
N PRO A 445 -4.96 -1.96 2.12
CA PRO A 445 -4.83 -3.29 2.67
C PRO A 445 -4.62 -3.20 4.19
N PRO A 446 -5.11 -4.20 4.92
CA PRO A 446 -4.76 -4.37 6.32
C PRO A 446 -3.25 -4.27 6.47
N ALA A 447 -2.78 -3.53 7.49
CA ALA A 447 -1.37 -3.45 7.79
C ALA A 447 -0.79 -4.87 7.83
N TRP A 448 0.53 -4.95 7.70
CA TRP A 448 1.23 -6.07 8.31
C TRP A 448 0.63 -6.26 9.72
N TRP A 449 0.38 -7.49 10.20
CA TRP A 449 -0.07 -7.74 11.59
C TRP A 449 -1.35 -7.01 12.05
N ASP A 450 -2.30 -6.75 11.16
CA ASP A 450 -3.65 -6.30 11.55
C ASP A 450 -4.55 -7.50 11.90
N GLY A 451 -4.11 -8.21 12.94
CA GLY A 451 -4.83 -9.34 13.50
C GLY A 451 -5.14 -10.42 12.45
N LEU A 452 -6.39 -10.88 12.47
CA LEU A 452 -6.88 -11.97 11.63
C LEU A 452 -6.84 -11.68 10.13
N TRP A 453 -6.72 -10.42 9.70
CA TRP A 453 -6.76 -10.06 8.29
C TRP A 453 -5.41 -10.20 7.60
N GLN A 454 -4.31 -10.28 8.34
CA GLN A 454 -2.98 -10.43 7.75
C GLN A 454 -1.97 -11.11 8.68
N SER A 455 -1.52 -12.32 8.29
CA SER A 455 -0.54 -13.09 9.05
C SER A 455 0.86 -12.48 8.94
N PRO A 456 1.61 -12.30 10.03
CA PRO A 456 2.96 -11.73 9.95
C PRO A 456 3.95 -12.75 9.38
N MET A 457 4.82 -12.33 8.45
CA MET A 457 5.95 -13.17 8.00
C MET A 457 7.07 -13.19 9.03
N SER A 458 7.93 -14.21 9.03
CA SER A 458 9.03 -14.34 10.02
C SER A 458 9.97 -13.13 10.03
N ARG A 459 10.30 -12.59 8.84
CA ARG A 459 11.10 -11.35 8.70
C ARG A 459 10.44 -10.19 9.45
N ASP A 460 9.14 -10.10 9.29
CA ASP A 460 8.33 -9.04 9.83
C ASP A 460 8.33 -9.25 11.37
N VAL A 461 7.97 -10.44 11.90
CA VAL A 461 7.94 -10.70 13.37
C VAL A 461 9.25 -10.29 14.02
N ARG A 462 10.37 -10.66 13.40
CA ARG A 462 11.71 -10.30 13.85
C ARG A 462 11.96 -8.78 13.86
N ARG A 463 11.41 -8.04 12.89
CA ARG A 463 11.55 -6.59 12.84
C ARG A 463 10.74 -5.91 13.94
N LEU A 464 9.52 -6.36 14.24
CA LEU A 464 8.70 -5.80 15.32
C LEU A 464 9.26 -6.09 16.71
N SER A 465 9.81 -7.28 16.92
CA SER A 465 10.42 -7.61 18.22
C SER A 465 11.59 -6.69 18.55
N MET A 466 12.34 -6.20 17.55
CA MET A 466 13.38 -5.17 17.75
C MET A 466 12.83 -3.81 18.21
N TYR A 467 11.53 -3.56 18.02
CA TYR A 467 10.82 -2.39 18.54
C TYR A 467 10.09 -2.67 19.86
N GLY A 468 10.24 -3.87 20.43
CA GLY A 468 9.50 -4.30 21.62
C GLY A 468 8.05 -4.67 21.36
N VAL A 469 7.65 -4.77 20.09
CA VAL A 469 6.30 -5.18 19.72
C VAL A 469 6.31 -6.70 19.55
N SER A 470 5.75 -7.41 20.53
CA SER A 470 5.48 -8.84 20.40
C SER A 470 4.12 -9.05 19.74
N VAL A 471 4.02 -10.03 18.85
CA VAL A 471 2.77 -10.38 18.15
C VAL A 471 2.46 -11.87 18.29
N SER A 472 1.19 -12.22 18.44
CA SER A 472 0.73 -13.60 18.39
C SER A 472 0.84 -14.19 16.99
N GLY A 473 0.62 -15.51 16.85
CA GLY A 473 0.52 -16.17 15.54
C GLY A 473 -0.62 -15.62 14.66
N LEU A 474 -1.60 -14.94 15.27
CA LEU A 474 -2.70 -14.26 14.59
C LEU A 474 -2.43 -12.76 14.40
N GLY A 475 -1.21 -12.27 14.65
CA GLY A 475 -0.84 -10.86 14.45
C GLY A 475 -1.32 -9.89 15.53
N THR A 476 -1.95 -10.36 16.62
CA THR A 476 -2.39 -9.48 17.72
C THR A 476 -1.20 -9.00 18.55
N VAL A 477 -1.15 -7.71 18.90
CA VAL A 477 -0.03 -7.09 19.63
C VAL A 477 -0.18 -7.29 21.13
N ASP A 478 0.90 -7.74 21.78
CA ASP A 478 0.99 -7.75 23.25
C ASP A 478 1.37 -6.36 23.77
N GLU A 479 0.36 -5.62 24.24
CA GLU A 479 0.56 -4.28 24.80
C GLU A 479 1.40 -4.28 26.09
N SER A 480 1.36 -5.35 26.88
CA SER A 480 2.08 -5.45 28.15
C SER A 480 3.58 -5.59 27.91
N ALA A 481 3.96 -6.39 26.90
CA ALA A 481 5.33 -6.51 26.43
C ALA A 481 5.84 -5.17 25.87
N LEU A 482 5.03 -4.48 25.06
CA LEU A 482 5.41 -3.17 24.52
C LEU A 482 5.61 -2.12 25.62
N LYS A 483 4.72 -2.06 26.62
CA LYS A 483 4.85 -1.15 27.76
C LYS A 483 6.13 -1.43 28.55
N SER A 484 6.40 -2.71 28.84
CA SER A 484 7.61 -3.13 29.56
C SER A 484 8.89 -2.81 28.78
N HIS A 485 8.88 -3.01 27.48
CA HIS A 485 9.99 -2.62 26.60
C HIS A 485 10.20 -1.10 26.62
N CYS A 486 9.14 -0.32 26.47
CA CYS A 486 9.25 1.13 26.46
C CYS A 486 9.68 1.72 27.82
N ALA A 487 9.34 1.07 28.93
CA ALA A 487 9.78 1.47 30.27
C ALA A 487 11.28 1.20 30.51
N SER A 488 11.81 0.09 29.97
CA SER A 488 13.23 -0.27 30.10
C SER A 488 14.14 0.38 29.04
N LYS A 489 13.57 0.83 27.91
CA LYS A 489 14.32 1.44 26.82
C LYS A 489 14.82 2.83 27.20
N LYS A 490 16.14 3.01 27.09
CA LYS A 490 16.75 4.34 27.17
C LYS A 490 16.19 5.25 26.07
N THR A 491 15.81 6.47 26.44
CA THR A 491 15.30 7.45 25.48
C THR A 491 16.41 7.83 24.49
N THR A 492 16.27 7.39 23.24
CA THR A 492 17.20 7.71 22.15
C THR A 492 16.49 8.59 21.14
N VAL A 493 16.88 9.86 21.07
CA VAL A 493 16.41 10.80 20.04
C VAL A 493 17.62 11.22 19.21
N ARG A 494 17.60 10.91 17.92
CA ARG A 494 18.64 11.38 17.00
C ARG A 494 18.20 12.73 16.45
N THR A 495 18.96 13.78 16.74
CA THR A 495 18.80 15.08 16.12
C THR A 495 19.99 15.39 15.23
N VAL A 496 19.75 16.15 14.16
CA VAL A 496 20.79 16.78 13.36
C VAL A 496 20.55 18.27 13.44
N MET A 497 21.58 19.01 13.85
CA MET A 497 21.57 20.47 13.80
C MET A 497 22.29 20.88 12.52
N LEU A 498 21.59 21.64 11.67
CA LEU A 498 22.16 22.19 10.45
C LEU A 498 22.31 23.71 10.61
N ILE A 499 23.44 24.19 10.09
CA ILE A 499 23.83 25.60 10.03
C ILE A 499 23.45 26.15 8.66
#